data_AF-A0A0V0GHV7-F1
#
_entry.id   AF-A0A0V0GHV7-F1
#
_cell.length_a   1.000
_cell.length_b   1.000
_cell.length_c   1.000
_cell.angle_alpha   90.00
_cell.angle_beta   90.00
_cell.angle_gamma   90.00
#
_symmetry.space_group_name_H-M   'P 1'
#
loop_
_entity.id
_entity.type
_entity.pdbx_description
1 polymer ?
#
loop_
_entity_poly.entity_id
_entity_poly.type
_entity_poly.pdbx_seq_one_letter_code
_entity_poly.pdbx_strand_id
1 'polypeptide(L)' 'MVGKISSDLPPGFRFHPTDEELIIYYLRNQATSRPCPSSIIPEVDVYKFDPWELPEKAEFGEKEWY' A
#
# COMPACT_ATOMS: atom_id res chain seq x y z
N MET A 1 16.94 -2.46 2.72
CA MET A 1 16.22 -1.16 2.75
C MET A 1 15.10 -1.33 3.77
N VAL A 2 15.11 -0.53 4.83
CA VAL A 2 14.22 -0.70 5.98
C VAL A 2 12.85 -0.09 5.63
N GLY A 3 11.90 -0.93 5.22
CA GLY A 3 10.49 -0.58 5.24
C GLY A 3 9.92 -0.93 6.61
N LYS A 4 10.09 -0.05 7.59
CA LYS A 4 9.36 -0.16 8.86
C LYS A 4 8.80 1.22 9.18
N ILE A 5 7.68 1.55 8.52
CA ILE A 5 7.02 2.86 8.60
C ILE A 5 6.17 2.97 9.88
N SER A 6 6.00 1.87 10.64
CA SER A 6 5.10 1.84 11.78
C SER A 6 5.64 2.46 13.08
N SER A 7 6.94 2.78 13.19
CA SER A 7 7.53 3.29 14.44
C SER A 7 7.56 4.81 14.56
N ASP A 8 7.44 5.54 13.44
CA ASP A 8 7.76 6.99 13.40
C ASP A 8 6.51 7.87 13.27
N LEU A 9 5.33 7.26 13.11
CA LEU A 9 4.08 7.99 12.92
C LEU A 9 3.28 8.10 14.23
N PRO A 10 2.65 9.25 14.50
CA PRO A 10 1.81 9.40 15.69
C PRO A 10 0.65 8.40 15.71
N PRO A 11 0.20 7.98 16.92
CA PRO A 11 -1.00 7.15 17.05
C PRO A 11 -2.21 7.76 16.33
N GLY A 12 -2.93 6.93 15.59
CA GLY A 12 -4.10 7.35 14.80
C GLY A 12 -3.78 7.74 13.35
N PHE A 13 -2.51 7.91 12.99
CA PHE A 13 -2.13 8.08 11.60
C PHE A 13 -2.36 6.77 10.82
N ARG A 14 -3.03 6.87 9.67
CA ARG A 14 -3.40 5.72 8.83
C ARG A 14 -3.22 6.08 7.37
N PHE A 15 -2.90 5.07 6.57
CA PHE A 15 -3.01 5.19 5.13
C PHE A 15 -4.48 5.18 4.75
N HIS A 16 -4.99 6.34 4.32
CA HIS A 16 -6.37 6.52 3.89
C HIS A 16 -6.42 7.52 2.73
N PRO A 17 -5.85 7.15 1.57
CA PRO A 17 -5.78 8.03 0.40
C PRO A 17 -7.17 8.22 -0.23
N THR A 18 -7.35 9.32 -0.93
CA THR A 18 -8.47 9.53 -1.85
C THR A 18 -8.26 8.76 -3.16
N ASP A 19 -9.34 8.55 -3.93
CA ASP A 19 -9.26 7.93 -5.26
C ASP A 19 -8.28 8.66 -6.19
N GLU A 20 -8.28 10.00 -6.15
CA GLU A 20 -7.38 10.81 -6.94
C GLU A 20 -5.91 10.58 -6.54
N GLU A 21 -5.63 10.50 -5.24
CA GLU A 21 -4.28 10.24 -4.75
C GLU A 21 -3.78 8.84 -5.14
N LEU A 22 -4.64 7.82 -5.05
CA LEU A 22 -4.31 6.46 -5.51
C LEU A 22 -3.96 6.43 -6.99
N ILE A 23 -4.77 7.06 -7.83
CA ILE A 23 -4.56 7.05 -9.29
C ILE A 23 -3.31 7.83 -9.67
N ILE A 24 -3.18 9.07 -9.18
CA ILE A 24 -2.14 10.01 -9.64
C ILE A 24 -0.78 9.66 -9.03
N TYR A 25 -0.73 9.36 -7.73
CA TYR A 25 0.54 9.23 -7.01
C TYR A 25 1.02 7.80 -6.81
N TYR A 26 0.14 6.80 -6.90
CA TYR A 26 0.53 5.40 -6.78
C TYR A 26 0.48 4.69 -8.13
N LEU A 27 -0.71 4.53 -8.71
CA LEU A 27 -0.88 3.74 -9.93
C LEU A 27 -0.13 4.33 -11.14
N ARG A 28 -0.32 5.62 -11.42
CA ARG A 28 0.36 6.29 -12.54
C ARG A 28 1.88 6.29 -12.35
N ASN A 29 2.34 6.51 -11.13
CA ASN A 29 3.77 6.53 -10.85
C ASN A 29 4.38 5.15 -11.06
N GLN A 30 3.78 4.08 -10.53
CA GLN A 30 4.22 2.71 -10.79
C GLN A 30 4.25 2.38 -12.29
N ALA A 31 3.17 2.70 -13.01
CA ALA A 31 3.07 2.45 -14.46
C ALA A 31 4.09 3.23 -15.31
N THR A 32 4.62 4.34 -14.79
CA THR A 32 5.62 5.18 -15.47
C THR A 32 7.01 5.06 -14.86
N SER A 33 7.24 4.06 -14.02
CA SER A 33 8.50 3.83 -13.29
C SER A 33 8.99 5.06 -12.51
N ARG A 34 8.05 5.86 -12.00
CA ARG A 34 8.30 6.98 -11.10
C ARG A 34 8.20 6.51 -9.65
N PRO A 35 8.96 7.12 -8.73
CA PRO A 35 8.88 6.77 -7.32
C PRO A 35 7.50 7.12 -6.73
N CYS A 36 6.89 6.17 -6.02
CA CYS A 36 5.70 6.42 -5.20
C CYS A 36 6.07 7.21 -3.93
N PRO A 37 5.13 7.98 -3.34
CA PRO A 37 5.39 8.72 -2.10
C PRO A 37 5.85 7.84 -0.94
N SER A 38 5.39 6.59 -0.90
CA SER A 38 5.84 5.58 0.05
C SER A 38 5.69 4.17 -0.54
N SER A 39 6.57 3.25 -0.13
CA SER A 39 6.57 1.84 -0.54
C SER A 39 5.61 1.01 0.31
N ILE A 40 4.37 1.48 0.45
CA ILE A 40 3.31 0.81 1.19
C ILE A 40 2.73 -0.35 0.37
N ILE A 41 2.23 -0.06 -0.83
CA ILE A 41 1.49 -1.03 -1.63
C ILE A 41 2.47 -2.09 -2.20
N PRO A 42 2.37 -3.38 -1.80
CA PRO A 42 3.23 -4.44 -2.29
C PRO A 42 2.80 -4.92 -3.68
N GLU A 43 3.73 -5.50 -4.42
CA GLU A 43 3.41 -6.16 -5.68
C GLU A 43 2.93 -7.60 -5.44
N VAL A 44 1.66 -7.86 -5.73
CA VAL A 44 1.05 -9.19 -5.58
C VAL A 44 0.21 -9.52 -6.80
N ASP A 45 0.29 -10.78 -7.25
CA ASP A 45 -0.63 -11.32 -8.22
C ASP A 45 -1.92 -11.73 -7.49
N VAL A 46 -2.84 -10.78 -7.35
CA VAL A 46 -4.08 -10.94 -6.58
C VAL A 46 -4.95 -12.11 -7.02
N TYR A 47 -4.84 -12.57 -8.27
CA TYR A 47 -5.65 -13.66 -8.81
C TYR A 47 -5.16 -15.06 -8.46
N LYS A 48 -4.00 -15.17 -7.80
CA LYS A 48 -3.43 -16.44 -7.35
C LYS A 48 -3.85 -16.85 -5.94
N PHE A 49 -4.56 -15.99 -5.23
CA PHE A 49 -4.88 -16.16 -3.82
C PHE A 49 -6.37 -16.02 -3.60
N ASP A 50 -6.87 -16.72 -2.59
CA ASP A 50 -8.21 -16.46 -2.09
C ASP A 50 -8.25 -15.09 -1.37
N PRO A 51 -9.40 -14.38 -1.39
CA PRO A 51 -9.50 -13.05 -0.79
C PRO A 51 -9.11 -12.97 0.69
N TRP A 52 -9.29 -14.06 1.45
CA TRP A 52 -8.91 -14.13 2.87
C TRP A 52 -7.43 -14.38 3.11
N GLU A 53 -6.66 -14.77 2.09
CA GLU A 53 -5.20 -14.91 2.17
C GLU A 53 -4.47 -13.59 1.87
N LEU A 54 -5.14 -12.66 1.17
CA LEU A 54 -4.57 -11.37 0.77
C LEU A 54 -4.14 -10.46 1.94
N PRO A 55 -4.85 -10.41 3.09
CA PRO A 55 -4.40 -9.63 4.25
C PRO A 55 -2.98 -9.98 4.72
N GLU A 56 -2.57 -11.25 4.59
CA GLU A 56 -1.22 -11.69 4.98
C GLU A 56 -0.13 -11.24 3.99
N LYS A 57 -0.53 -10.75 2.81
CA LYS A 57 0.39 -10.25 1.77
C LYS A 57 0.59 -8.74 1.84
N ALA A 58 -0.22 -8.04 2.61
CA ALA A 58 -0.14 -6.60 2.79
C ALA A 58 0.90 -6.23 3.86
N GLU A 59 1.61 -5.11 3.66
CA GLU A 59 2.60 -4.60 4.62
C GLU A 59 1.94 -3.90 5.83
N PHE A 60 0.69 -3.45 5.69
CA PHE A 60 -0.11 -2.75 6.69
C PHE A 60 -1.59 -2.82 6.30
N GLY A 61 -2.47 -2.48 7.26
CA GLY A 61 -3.92 -2.50 7.06
C GLY A 61 -4.61 -3.30 8.16
N GLU A 62 -5.73 -2.78 8.65
CA GLU A 62 -6.55 -3.45 9.66
C GLU A 62 -7.87 -3.94 9.07
N LYS A 63 -8.54 -3.10 8.29
CA LYS A 63 -9.87 -3.34 7.72
C LYS A 63 -9.87 -3.28 6.18
N GLU A 64 -8.80 -2.71 5.62
CA GLU A 64 -8.60 -2.45 4.20
C GLU A 64 -7.13 -2.70 3.90
N TRP A 65 -6.87 -3.26 2.72
CA TRP A 65 -5.53 -3.60 2.23
C TRP A 65 -5.41 -3.13 0.79
N TYR A 66 -4.20 -2.71 0.42
CA TYR A 66 -3.85 -2.16 -0.88
C TYR A 66 -2.73 -2.97 -1.48
#